data_AF-A0A5S9M961-F1
#
_entry.id   AF-A0A5S9M961-F1
#
_cell.length_a   1.000
_cell.length_b   1.000
_cell.length_c   1.000
_cell.angle_alpha   90.00
_cell.angle_beta   90.00
_cell.angle_gamma   90.00
#
_symmetry.space_group_name_H-M   'P 1'
#
loop_
_entity.id
_entity.type
_entity.pdbx_description
1 polymer ?
#
loop_
_entity_poly.entity_id
_entity_poly.type
_entity_poly.pdbx_seq_one_letter_code
_entity_poly.pdbx_strand_id
1 'polypeptide(L)'
;MLEFETNIDGLASIKVIGVGGGGNNAVNRMIENDVQGVDFIAVNTDAQALNLSKAETKMQIGAKLTRGLGAGANPEVGKKAAEESKEQIEEVLKGADMVFVTAGMGGGTGTGAAPVIAKIAKDSGALTVGVVTRPFTFEGRKRQLQAVEGIASMKEAVDTLIVIPNDRLLEIVDKKHANA
;
A
#
# COMPACT_ATOMS: atom_id res chain seq x y z
N MET A 1 46.09 0.25 16.97
CA MET A 1 45.28 0.50 15.77
C MET A 1 43.97 -0.23 16.02
N LEU A 2 42.90 0.50 16.31
CA LEU A 2 41.58 -0.12 16.50
C LEU A 2 41.02 -0.34 15.10
N GLU A 3 41.03 -1.59 14.65
CA GLU A 3 40.29 -2.00 13.46
C GLU A 3 38.80 -1.89 13.81
N PHE A 4 38.16 -0.87 13.25
CA PHE A 4 36.71 -0.86 13.15
C PHE A 4 36.35 -1.92 12.11
N GLU A 5 35.97 -3.11 12.57
CA GLU A 5 35.12 -3.99 11.79
C GLU A 5 33.82 -3.23 11.54
N THR A 6 33.73 -2.55 10.41
CA THR A 6 32.44 -2.22 9.83
C THR A 6 31.75 -3.55 9.57
N ASN A 7 30.83 -3.92 10.45
CA ASN A 7 29.81 -4.92 10.16
C ASN A 7 29.01 -4.40 8.96
N ILE A 8 29.42 -4.79 7.74
CA ILE A 8 28.66 -4.58 6.50
C ILE A 8 27.81 -5.83 6.20
N ASP A 9 27.49 -6.62 7.22
CA ASP A 9 26.61 -7.79 7.08
C ASP A 9 25.22 -7.46 7.63
N GLY A 10 24.39 -6.90 6.74
CA GLY A 10 22.98 -6.64 6.98
C GLY A 10 22.43 -5.59 6.02
N LEU A 11 22.17 -5.97 4.76
CA LEU A 11 21.30 -5.16 3.91
C LEU A 11 19.95 -5.02 4.63
N ALA A 12 19.49 -3.79 4.83
CA ALA A 12 18.22 -3.53 5.49
C ALA A 12 17.08 -4.27 4.77
N SER A 13 16.24 -4.99 5.52
CA SER A 13 15.07 -5.67 4.99
C SER A 13 13.99 -4.63 4.66
N ILE A 14 13.77 -4.41 3.37
CA ILE A 14 12.77 -3.46 2.86
C ILE A 14 11.59 -4.25 2.31
N LYS A 15 10.39 -3.96 2.81
CA LYS A 15 9.15 -4.56 2.31
C LYS A 15 8.26 -3.51 1.66
N VAL A 16 7.72 -3.81 0.49
CA VAL A 16 6.76 -2.96 -0.23
C VAL A 16 5.41 -3.65 -0.26
N ILE A 17 4.43 -3.06 0.42
CA ILE A 17 3.08 -3.60 0.56
C ILE A 17 2.07 -2.78 -0.22
N GLY A 18 1.52 -3.38 -1.28
CA GLY A 18 0.45 -2.82 -2.11
C GLY A 18 -0.92 -3.19 -1.56
N VAL A 19 -1.73 -2.20 -1.18
CA VAL A 19 -3.03 -2.42 -0.54
C VAL A 19 -4.18 -2.02 -1.46
N GLY A 20 -5.07 -2.99 -1.72
CA GLY A 20 -6.20 -2.82 -2.63
C GLY A 20 -5.78 -2.73 -4.11
N GLY A 21 -6.75 -2.56 -5.01
CA GLY A 21 -6.50 -2.61 -6.46
C GLY A 21 -5.43 -1.63 -6.95
N GLY A 22 -5.49 -0.37 -6.52
CA GLY A 22 -4.50 0.66 -6.90
C GLY A 22 -3.09 0.34 -6.39
N GLY A 23 -2.96 -0.11 -5.14
CA GLY A 23 -1.67 -0.47 -4.56
C GLY A 23 -1.07 -1.72 -5.22
N ASN A 24 -1.89 -2.74 -5.46
CA ASN A 24 -1.45 -3.95 -6.17
C ASN A 24 -0.99 -3.65 -7.61
N ASN A 25 -1.68 -2.74 -8.31
CA ASN A 25 -1.24 -2.29 -9.64
C ASN A 25 0.11 -1.56 -9.59
N ALA A 26 0.36 -0.76 -8.55
CA ALA A 26 1.64 -0.10 -8.36
C ALA A 26 2.77 -1.12 -8.11
N VAL A 27 2.52 -2.10 -7.24
CA VAL A 27 3.46 -3.21 -6.97
C VAL A 27 3.77 -4.00 -8.25
N ASN A 28 2.76 -4.37 -9.03
CA ASN A 28 2.96 -5.08 -10.30
C ASN A 28 3.87 -4.28 -11.24
N ARG A 29 3.68 -2.96 -11.33
CA ARG A 29 4.54 -2.09 -12.15
C ARG A 29 5.96 -2.04 -11.61
N MET A 30 6.18 -1.98 -10.30
CA MET A 30 7.53 -1.99 -9.73
C MET A 30 8.27 -3.29 -10.08
N ILE A 31 7.58 -4.42 -10.00
CA ILE A 31 8.11 -5.74 -10.40
C ILE A 31 8.44 -5.77 -11.90
N GLU A 32 7.53 -5.27 -12.74
CA GLU A 32 7.75 -5.19 -14.20
C GLU A 32 8.89 -4.25 -14.61
N ASN A 33 9.26 -3.31 -13.75
CA ASN A 33 10.39 -2.40 -13.96
C ASN A 33 11.67 -2.88 -13.21
N ASP A 34 11.71 -4.15 -12.82
CA ASP A 34 12.88 -4.82 -12.24
C ASP A 34 13.44 -4.14 -10.96
N VAL A 35 12.58 -3.54 -10.13
CA VAL A 35 13.01 -2.98 -8.84
C VAL A 35 13.53 -4.10 -7.93
N GLN A 36 14.82 -4.02 -7.57
CA GLN A 36 15.53 -5.04 -6.78
C GLN A 36 15.65 -4.65 -5.30
N GLY A 37 15.95 -5.65 -4.46
CA GLY A 37 16.29 -5.43 -3.04
C GLY A 37 15.09 -5.12 -2.15
N VAL A 38 13.88 -5.44 -2.59
CA VAL A 38 12.64 -5.24 -1.84
C VAL A 38 11.75 -6.47 -1.92
N ASP A 39 11.09 -6.81 -0.82
CA ASP A 39 10.08 -7.86 -0.79
C ASP A 39 8.71 -7.29 -1.15
N PHE A 40 8.15 -7.74 -2.26
CA PHE A 40 6.83 -7.28 -2.70
C PHE A 40 5.71 -8.12 -2.08
N ILE A 41 4.76 -7.41 -1.46
CA ILE A 41 3.56 -7.98 -0.85
C ILE A 41 2.33 -7.33 -1.49
N ALA A 42 1.40 -8.16 -1.96
CA ALA A 42 0.11 -7.73 -2.45
C ALA A 42 -0.98 -8.06 -1.42
N VAL A 43 -1.77 -7.07 -1.04
CA VAL A 43 -2.89 -7.22 -0.09
C VAL A 43 -4.19 -6.81 -0.75
N ASN A 44 -5.21 -7.66 -0.66
CA ASN A 44 -6.54 -7.30 -1.13
C ASN A 44 -7.65 -8.08 -0.42
N THR A 45 -8.86 -7.53 -0.40
CA THR A 45 -10.08 -8.27 -0.03
C THR A 45 -10.67 -9.03 -1.23
N ASP A 46 -10.36 -8.59 -2.45
CA ASP A 46 -10.76 -9.24 -3.70
C ASP A 46 -9.74 -10.34 -4.08
N ALA A 47 -10.18 -11.59 -4.03
CA ALA A 47 -9.35 -12.75 -4.31
C ALA A 47 -9.00 -12.86 -5.81
N GLN A 48 -9.90 -12.43 -6.70
CA GLN A 48 -9.66 -12.47 -8.14
C GLN A 48 -8.56 -11.48 -8.52
N ALA A 49 -8.66 -10.25 -8.00
CA ALA A 49 -7.62 -9.24 -8.20
C ALA A 49 -6.26 -9.69 -7.64
N LEU A 50 -6.26 -10.39 -6.50
CA LEU A 50 -5.04 -10.87 -5.88
C LEU A 50 -4.34 -11.98 -6.70
N ASN A 51 -5.10 -12.86 -7.34
CA ASN A 51 -4.55 -13.90 -8.22
C ASN A 51 -3.74 -13.32 -9.39
N LEU A 52 -4.14 -12.14 -9.88
CA LEU A 52 -3.45 -11.41 -10.95
C LEU A 52 -2.18 -10.67 -10.49
N SER A 53 -1.90 -10.63 -9.18
CA SER A 53 -0.69 -10.01 -8.65
C SER A 53 0.57 -10.77 -9.09
N LYS A 54 1.63 -10.02 -9.38
CA LYS A 54 2.98 -10.54 -9.65
C LYS A 54 3.85 -10.62 -8.40
N ALA A 55 3.38 -10.08 -7.27
CA ALA A 55 4.08 -10.16 -6.00
C ALA A 55 4.25 -11.63 -5.57
N GLU A 56 5.41 -11.94 -4.99
CA GLU A 56 5.70 -13.26 -4.43
C GLU A 56 4.76 -13.55 -3.25
N THR A 57 4.60 -12.57 -2.36
CA THR A 57 3.66 -12.70 -1.24
C THR A 57 2.30 -12.10 -1.60
N LYS A 58 1.27 -12.94 -1.54
CA LYS A 58 -0.13 -12.56 -1.82
C LYS A 58 -0.97 -12.84 -0.58
N MET A 59 -1.60 -11.81 -0.07
CA MET A 59 -2.37 -11.89 1.17
C MET A 59 -3.80 -11.41 0.96
N GLN A 60 -4.73 -12.34 1.12
CA GLN A 60 -6.15 -12.02 1.15
C GLN A 60 -6.56 -11.63 2.57
N ILE A 61 -7.21 -10.48 2.74
CA ILE A 61 -7.73 -10.01 4.03
C ILE A 61 -9.26 -10.04 4.07
N GLY A 62 -9.82 -10.19 5.28
CA GLY A 62 -11.27 -10.19 5.48
C GLY A 62 -12.01 -11.26 4.70
N ALA A 63 -11.46 -12.47 4.63
CA ALA A 63 -12.05 -13.58 3.89
C ALA A 63 -13.44 -13.94 4.44
N LYS A 64 -13.64 -13.85 5.76
CA LYS A 64 -14.95 -14.12 6.38
C LYS A 64 -15.94 -12.99 6.09
N LEU A 65 -15.48 -11.74 6.15
CA LEU A 65 -16.30 -10.55 5.95
C LEU A 65 -16.76 -10.36 4.50
N THR A 66 -15.85 -10.56 3.54
CA THR A 66 -16.06 -10.20 2.13
C THR A 66 -16.34 -11.40 1.23
N ARG A 67 -16.06 -12.62 1.71
CA ARG A 67 -16.10 -13.86 0.91
C ARG A 67 -15.26 -13.77 -0.37
N GLY A 68 -14.21 -12.93 -0.37
CA GLY A 68 -13.33 -12.72 -1.50
C GLY A 68 -13.86 -11.79 -2.60
N LEU A 69 -14.98 -11.10 -2.38
CA LEU A 69 -15.63 -10.23 -3.38
C LEU A 69 -15.17 -8.76 -3.31
N GLY A 70 -14.28 -8.43 -2.37
CA GLY A 70 -13.82 -7.06 -2.17
C GLY A 70 -14.63 -6.26 -1.14
N ALA A 71 -14.21 -5.01 -0.91
CA ALA A 71 -14.78 -4.12 0.11
C ALA A 71 -15.96 -3.24 -0.38
N GLY A 72 -16.39 -3.38 -1.64
CA GLY A 72 -17.56 -2.63 -2.17
C GLY A 72 -17.44 -1.10 -2.09
N ALA A 73 -16.23 -0.55 -2.27
CA ALA A 73 -15.92 0.88 -2.09
C ALA A 73 -16.29 1.44 -0.69
N ASN A 74 -16.34 0.58 0.33
CA ASN A 74 -16.58 0.96 1.72
C ASN A 74 -15.28 0.84 2.54
N PRO A 75 -14.68 1.97 2.97
CA PRO A 75 -13.48 1.98 3.80
C PRO A 75 -13.62 1.18 5.10
N GLU A 76 -14.78 1.23 5.76
CA GLU A 76 -15.00 0.50 7.01
C GLU A 76 -14.89 -1.01 6.83
N VAL A 77 -15.31 -1.53 5.67
CA VAL A 77 -15.13 -2.96 5.34
C VAL A 77 -13.65 -3.28 5.15
N GLY A 78 -12.90 -2.39 4.48
CA GLY A 78 -11.44 -2.53 4.33
C GLY A 78 -10.70 -2.52 5.67
N LYS A 79 -11.08 -1.60 6.56
CA LYS A 79 -10.52 -1.50 7.91
C LYS A 79 -10.76 -2.77 8.72
N LYS A 80 -12.02 -3.21 8.83
CA LYS A 80 -12.39 -4.44 9.54
C LYS A 80 -11.73 -5.68 8.94
N ALA A 81 -11.57 -5.73 7.62
CA ALA A 81 -10.86 -6.82 6.96
C ALA A 81 -9.38 -6.89 7.37
N ALA A 82 -8.71 -5.74 7.52
CA ALA A 82 -7.33 -5.69 7.98
C ALA A 82 -7.22 -6.06 9.46
N GLU A 83 -8.15 -5.58 10.30
CA GLU A 83 -8.21 -5.95 11.72
C GLU A 83 -8.46 -7.46 11.92
N GLU A 84 -9.35 -8.06 11.12
CA GLU A 84 -9.60 -9.53 11.11
C GLU A 84 -8.32 -10.32 10.79
N SER A 85 -7.48 -9.78 9.91
CA SER A 85 -6.25 -10.42 9.43
C SER A 85 -4.99 -9.92 10.13
N LYS A 86 -5.09 -9.28 11.30
CA LYS A 86 -3.97 -8.64 11.98
C LYS A 86 -2.76 -9.58 12.18
N GLU A 87 -2.97 -10.79 12.70
CA GLU A 87 -1.90 -11.77 12.95
C GLU A 87 -1.16 -12.15 11.65
N GLN A 88 -1.89 -12.27 10.53
CA GLN A 88 -1.30 -12.56 9.23
C GLN A 88 -0.47 -11.38 8.72
N ILE A 89 -0.91 -10.14 8.97
CA ILE A 89 -0.17 -8.92 8.60
C ILE A 89 1.13 -8.87 9.39
N GLU A 90 1.08 -9.11 10.70
CA GLU A 90 2.26 -9.13 11.58
C GLU A 90 3.30 -10.14 11.12
N GLU A 91 2.89 -11.37 10.78
CA GLU A 91 3.82 -12.40 10.33
C GLU A 91 4.48 -12.03 8.99
N VAL A 92 3.71 -11.47 8.05
CA VAL A 92 4.25 -11.04 6.75
C VAL A 92 5.23 -9.85 6.88
N LEU A 93 4.98 -8.95 7.83
CA LEU A 93 5.82 -7.76 8.07
C LEU A 93 7.02 -8.03 8.99
N LYS A 94 7.06 -9.18 9.66
CA LYS A 94 8.12 -9.56 10.57
C LYS A 94 9.51 -9.45 9.93
N GLY A 95 10.45 -8.92 10.70
CA GLY A 95 11.85 -8.74 10.30
C GLY A 95 12.10 -7.58 9.32
N ALA A 96 11.10 -6.76 9.00
CA ALA A 96 11.29 -5.57 8.16
C ALA A 96 11.95 -4.43 8.95
N ASP A 97 13.02 -3.85 8.42
CA ASP A 97 13.60 -2.61 8.91
C ASP A 97 12.83 -1.39 8.39
N MET A 98 12.29 -1.51 7.16
CA MET A 98 11.52 -0.47 6.50
C MET A 98 10.32 -1.07 5.74
N VAL A 99 9.17 -0.42 5.87
CA VAL A 99 7.93 -0.82 5.17
C VAL A 99 7.38 0.35 4.37
N PHE A 100 7.23 0.15 3.06
CA PHE A 100 6.52 1.05 2.17
C PHE A 100 5.09 0.59 1.97
N VAL A 101 4.12 1.35 2.49
CA VAL A 101 2.70 1.07 2.30
C VAL A 101 2.18 1.90 1.12
N THR A 102 1.82 1.24 0.02
CA THR A 102 1.27 1.91 -1.16
C THR A 102 -0.20 1.58 -1.40
N ALA A 103 -1.02 2.60 -1.63
CA ALA A 103 -2.45 2.45 -1.84
C ALA A 103 -3.06 3.60 -2.65
N GLY A 104 -4.09 3.28 -3.43
CA GLY A 104 -4.97 4.29 -4.02
C GLY A 104 -6.08 4.67 -3.07
N MET A 105 -6.15 5.94 -2.68
CA MET A 105 -7.15 6.45 -1.74
C MET A 105 -8.47 6.75 -2.42
N GLY A 106 -9.57 6.62 -1.66
CA GLY A 106 -10.94 6.81 -2.15
C GLY A 106 -11.65 5.51 -2.54
N GLY A 107 -10.97 4.36 -2.48
CA GLY A 107 -11.58 3.04 -2.58
C GLY A 107 -12.10 2.52 -1.24
N GLY A 108 -12.40 1.21 -1.17
CA GLY A 108 -12.73 0.53 0.08
C GLY A 108 -11.50 -0.05 0.76
N THR A 109 -10.87 -1.04 0.11
CA THR A 109 -9.74 -1.79 0.68
C THR A 109 -8.55 -0.90 0.97
N GLY A 110 -8.02 -0.17 -0.02
CA GLY A 110 -6.86 0.71 0.16
C GLY A 110 -7.07 1.75 1.25
N THR A 111 -8.17 2.50 1.17
CA THR A 111 -8.51 3.58 2.11
C THR A 111 -8.64 3.08 3.56
N GLY A 112 -9.28 1.94 3.78
CA GLY A 112 -9.54 1.42 5.12
C GLY A 112 -8.42 0.55 5.70
N ALA A 113 -7.82 -0.30 4.87
CA ALA A 113 -6.83 -1.28 5.32
C ALA A 113 -5.42 -0.70 5.41
N ALA A 114 -5.05 0.24 4.52
CA ALA A 114 -3.68 0.76 4.50
C ALA A 114 -3.26 1.43 5.82
N PRO A 115 -4.10 2.25 6.49
CA PRO A 115 -3.75 2.82 7.79
C PRO A 115 -3.53 1.75 8.87
N VAL A 116 -4.32 0.68 8.85
CA VAL A 116 -4.19 -0.43 9.81
C VAL A 116 -2.86 -1.17 9.59
N ILE A 117 -2.54 -1.49 8.34
CA ILE A 117 -1.29 -2.16 7.96
C ILE A 117 -0.08 -1.29 8.32
N ALA A 118 -0.14 0.01 8.00
CA ALA A 118 0.92 0.97 8.36
C ALA A 118 1.13 1.03 9.87
N LYS A 119 0.04 1.07 10.64
CA LYS A 119 0.11 1.10 12.10
C LYS A 119 0.76 -0.17 12.66
N ILE A 120 0.41 -1.34 12.12
CA ILE A 120 1.03 -2.62 12.51
C ILE A 120 2.54 -2.63 12.19
N ALA A 121 2.93 -2.15 11.01
CA ALA A 121 4.34 -2.05 10.61
C ALA A 121 5.13 -1.17 11.60
N LYS A 122 4.58 0.01 11.90
CA LYS A 122 5.17 0.99 12.81
C LYS A 122 5.27 0.46 14.25
N ASP A 123 4.21 -0.19 14.73
CA ASP A 123 4.17 -0.78 16.08
C ASP A 123 5.12 -1.99 16.20
N SER A 124 5.46 -2.62 15.07
CA SER A 124 6.47 -3.70 14.98
C SER A 124 7.91 -3.18 14.92
N GLY A 125 8.12 -1.86 14.93
CA GLY A 125 9.43 -1.22 14.96
C GLY A 125 10.04 -0.87 13.59
N ALA A 126 9.32 -1.10 12.49
CA ALA A 126 9.79 -0.77 11.16
C ALA A 126 9.60 0.71 10.84
N LEU A 127 10.58 1.33 10.16
CA LEU A 127 10.42 2.67 9.59
C LEU A 127 9.34 2.62 8.50
N THR A 128 8.22 3.29 8.75
CA THR A 128 7.00 3.11 7.94
C THR A 128 6.74 4.34 7.07
N VAL A 129 6.77 4.15 5.75
CA VAL A 129 6.53 5.20 4.75
C VAL A 129 5.25 4.90 3.98
N GLY A 130 4.28 5.80 4.02
CA GLY A 130 3.08 5.73 3.19
C GLY A 130 3.28 6.44 1.86
N VAL A 131 2.98 5.78 0.74
CA VAL A 131 2.99 6.38 -0.60
C VAL A 131 1.64 6.18 -1.27
N VAL A 132 0.81 7.21 -1.26
CA VAL A 132 -0.62 7.07 -1.57
C VAL A 132 -1.07 8.06 -2.63
N THR A 133 -2.04 7.67 -3.46
CA THR A 133 -2.59 8.54 -4.49
C THR A 133 -3.94 9.12 -4.07
N ARG A 134 -4.19 10.40 -4.38
CA ARG A 134 -5.55 10.96 -4.37
C ARG A 134 -6.26 10.67 -5.69
N PRO A 135 -7.57 10.37 -5.69
CA PRO A 135 -8.30 10.09 -6.91
C PRO A 135 -8.32 11.32 -7.84
N PHE A 136 -8.58 11.11 -9.12
CA PHE A 136 -8.83 12.20 -10.06
C PHE A 136 -10.12 12.94 -9.68
N THR A 137 -10.22 14.22 -10.05
CA THR A 137 -11.43 15.02 -9.81
C THR A 137 -12.67 14.42 -10.49
N PHE A 138 -12.52 13.78 -11.66
CA PHE A 138 -13.62 13.15 -12.40
C PHE A 138 -14.15 11.85 -11.77
N GLU A 139 -13.44 11.26 -10.80
CA GLU A 139 -13.88 10.02 -10.13
C GLU A 139 -15.00 10.24 -9.11
N GLY A 140 -15.37 11.51 -8.89
CA GLY A 140 -16.55 11.91 -8.14
C GLY A 140 -16.29 12.26 -6.66
N ARG A 141 -17.19 13.08 -6.12
CA ARG A 141 -17.07 13.67 -4.77
C ARG A 141 -16.98 12.62 -3.66
N LYS A 142 -17.69 11.50 -3.78
CA LYS A 142 -17.67 10.43 -2.76
C LYS A 142 -16.27 9.84 -2.58
N ARG A 143 -15.57 9.53 -3.68
CA ARG A 143 -14.18 9.02 -3.64
C ARG A 143 -13.22 10.05 -3.06
N GLN A 144 -13.40 11.33 -3.42
CA GLN A 144 -12.57 12.42 -2.87
C GLN A 144 -12.70 12.54 -1.35
N LEU A 145 -13.93 12.52 -0.81
CA LEU A 145 -14.16 12.58 0.64
C LEU A 145 -13.55 11.38 1.36
N GLN A 146 -13.79 10.16 0.86
CA GLN A 146 -13.18 8.94 1.42
C GLN A 146 -11.64 9.02 1.38
N ALA A 147 -11.07 9.60 0.31
CA ALA A 147 -9.62 9.75 0.21
C ALA A 147 -9.06 10.74 1.24
N VAL A 148 -9.75 11.85 1.50
CA VAL A 148 -9.35 12.82 2.53
C VAL A 148 -9.32 12.17 3.91
N GLU A 149 -10.36 11.42 4.26
CA GLU A 149 -10.44 10.68 5.52
C GLU A 149 -9.33 9.63 5.63
N GLY A 150 -9.15 8.79 4.60
CA GLY A 150 -8.10 7.77 4.60
C GLY A 150 -6.69 8.35 4.68
N ILE A 151 -6.42 9.50 4.05
CA ILE A 151 -5.13 10.21 4.13
C ILE A 151 -4.90 10.75 5.55
N ALA A 152 -5.93 11.28 6.21
CA ALA A 152 -5.83 11.72 7.58
C ALA A 152 -5.45 10.54 8.50
N SER A 153 -6.13 9.40 8.37
CA SER A 153 -5.79 8.18 9.12
C SER A 153 -4.39 7.64 8.79
N MET A 154 -3.98 7.66 7.52
CA MET A 154 -2.62 7.27 7.13
C MET A 154 -1.57 8.14 7.80
N LYS A 155 -1.78 9.46 7.87
CA LYS A 155 -0.83 10.40 8.45
C LYS A 155 -0.52 10.08 9.92
N GLU A 156 -1.50 9.60 10.65
CA GLU A 156 -1.35 9.17 12.05
C GLU A 156 -0.66 7.81 12.18
N ALA A 157 -0.74 6.98 11.14
CA ALA A 157 -0.25 5.59 11.15
C ALA A 157 1.19 5.41 10.64
N VAL A 158 1.77 6.40 9.96
CA VAL A 158 3.12 6.31 9.34
C VAL A 158 4.13 7.25 10.03
N ASP A 159 5.41 7.10 9.69
CA ASP A 159 6.46 8.06 10.04
C ASP A 159 6.57 9.17 8.98
N THR A 160 6.37 8.81 7.71
CA THR A 160 6.36 9.75 6.58
C THR A 160 5.24 9.39 5.62
N LEU A 161 4.51 10.41 5.14
CA LEU A 161 3.43 10.24 4.18
C LEU A 161 3.70 11.06 2.91
N ILE A 162 3.79 10.38 1.77
CA ILE A 162 3.86 10.96 0.45
C ILE A 162 2.48 10.84 -0.20
N VAL A 163 1.90 11.97 -0.57
CA VAL A 163 0.58 12.03 -1.21
C VAL A 163 0.74 12.53 -2.65
N ILE A 164 0.35 11.70 -3.61
CA ILE A 164 0.44 12.00 -5.04
C ILE A 164 -0.97 12.32 -5.57
N PRO A 165 -1.27 13.58 -5.92
CA PRO A 165 -2.54 13.92 -6.55
C PRO A 165 -2.60 13.45 -8.00
N ASN A 166 -3.52 12.52 -8.33
CA ASN A 166 -3.64 11.98 -9.69
C ASN A 166 -3.91 13.06 -10.75
N ASP A 167 -4.59 14.15 -10.41
CA ASP A 167 -4.83 15.26 -11.35
C ASP A 167 -3.52 15.86 -11.90
N ARG A 168 -2.40 15.79 -11.15
CA ARG A 168 -1.08 16.23 -11.66
C ARG A 168 -0.54 15.35 -12.79
N LEU A 169 -1.02 14.12 -12.90
CA LEU A 169 -0.63 13.23 -14.00
C LEU A 169 -1.25 13.67 -15.32
N LEU A 170 -2.44 14.29 -15.32
CA LEU A 170 -3.09 14.80 -16.53
C LEU A 170 -2.28 15.92 -17.19
N GLU A 171 -1.74 16.84 -16.37
CA GLU A 171 -0.88 17.93 -16.84
C GLU A 171 0.38 17.44 -17.57
N ILE A 172 0.84 16.21 -17.27
CA ILE A 172 2.03 15.60 -17.86
C ILE A 172 1.67 14.83 -19.14
N VAL A 173 0.50 14.19 -19.19
CA VAL A 173 0.04 13.43 -20.36
C VAL A 173 -0.28 14.35 -21.53
N ASP A 174 -0.93 15.49 -21.29
CA ASP A 174 -1.24 16.47 -22.36
C ASP A 174 0.04 16.98 -23.07
N LYS A 175 1.16 17.09 -22.34
CA LYS A 175 2.45 17.50 -22.93
C LYS A 175 3.12 16.43 -23.80
N LYS A 176 2.79 15.15 -23.63
CA LYS A 176 3.31 14.07 -24.50
C LYS A 176 2.55 13.97 -25.82
N HIS A 177 1.28 14.37 -25.86
CA HIS A 177 0.50 14.42 -27.09
C HIS A 177 0.64 15.74 -27.86
N ALA A 178 1.05 16.84 -27.21
CA ALA A 178 1.36 18.09 -27.89
C ALA A 178 2.73 18.09 -28.62
N ASN A 179 3.57 17.08 -28.39
CA ASN A 179 4.91 16.94 -28.99
C ASN A 179 5.04 15.69 -29.89
N ALA A 180 3.91 15.11 -30.32
CA ALA A 180 3.85 13.99 -31.26
C ALA A 180 3.26 14.44 -32.60
#